data_AF-K9FZJ6-F1
#
_entry.id   AF-K9FZJ6-F1
#
_cell.length_a   1.000
_cell.length_b   1.000
_cell.length_c   1.000
_cell.angle_alpha   90.00
_cell.angle_beta   90.00
_cell.angle_gamma   90.00
#
_symmetry.space_group_name_H-M   'P 1'
#
loop_
_entity.id
_entity.type
_entity.pdbx_description
1 polymer ?
#
loop_
_entity_poly.entity_id
_entity_poly.type
_entity_poly.pdbx_seq_one_letter_code
_entity_poly.pdbx_strand_id
1 'polypeptide(L)'
;MEKAAGVPLFQVWGSMTEFDQLQLIRNLTQIEAQLSAIHFPAYGGLYLRTDIEQPNKPLGDELDPSFCIGPSCDRRYDPDPSLDFDKGPCEFPAYFDSLYTYCP
;
A
#
# COMPACT_ATOMS: atom_id res chain seq x y z
N MET A 1 -11.23 -11.05 0.12
CA MET A 1 -11.62 -10.21 -1.03
C MET A 1 -12.51 -11.04 -1.93
N GLU A 2 -13.69 -10.53 -2.29
CA GLU A 2 -14.54 -11.16 -3.31
C GLU A 2 -13.93 -10.99 -4.70
N LYS A 3 -14.16 -11.97 -5.59
CA LYS A 3 -13.67 -11.88 -6.97
C LYS A 3 -14.53 -10.87 -7.75
N ALA A 4 -13.92 -9.77 -8.17
CA ALA A 4 -14.56 -8.85 -9.09
C ALA A 4 -14.82 -9.56 -10.44
N ALA A 5 -16.06 -9.45 -10.93
CA ALA A 5 -16.42 -9.94 -12.26
C ALA A 5 -15.80 -9.05 -13.35
N GLY A 6 -15.41 -9.65 -14.48
CA GLY A 6 -14.85 -8.93 -15.61
C GLY A 6 -13.83 -9.74 -16.41
N VAL A 7 -13.32 -9.14 -17.48
CA VAL A 7 -12.23 -9.67 -18.29
C VAL A 7 -11.03 -8.71 -18.22
N PRO A 8 -9.79 -9.21 -18.29
CA PRO A 8 -8.62 -8.36 -18.37
C PRO A 8 -8.67 -7.43 -19.59
N LEU A 9 -8.40 -6.13 -19.38
CA LEU A 9 -8.55 -5.11 -20.43
C LEU A 9 -7.71 -5.41 -21.68
N PHE A 10 -6.50 -5.96 -21.52
CA PHE A 10 -5.62 -6.28 -22.65
C PHE A 10 -6.25 -7.26 -23.66
N GLN A 11 -7.21 -8.09 -23.24
CA GLN A 11 -7.87 -9.07 -24.11
C GLN A 11 -8.86 -8.41 -25.07
N VAL A 12 -9.44 -7.27 -24.68
CA VAL A 12 -10.51 -6.58 -25.43
C VAL A 12 -10.07 -5.23 -25.99
N TRP A 13 -8.96 -4.67 -25.50
CA TRP A 13 -8.50 -3.33 -25.90
C TRP A 13 -8.39 -3.14 -27.42
N GLY A 14 -7.81 -4.12 -28.12
CA GLY A 14 -7.61 -4.05 -29.57
C GLY A 14 -8.90 -4.19 -30.40
N SER A 15 -9.99 -4.68 -29.81
CA SER A 15 -11.30 -4.79 -30.46
C SER A 15 -12.26 -3.65 -30.09
N MET A 16 -11.89 -2.80 -29.14
CA MET A 16 -12.68 -1.62 -28.74
C MET A 16 -12.59 -0.52 -29.79
N THR A 17 -13.65 0.27 -29.93
CA THR A 17 -13.59 1.49 -30.74
C THR A 17 -12.73 2.55 -30.06
N GLU A 18 -12.20 3.50 -30.83
CA GLU A 18 -11.44 4.63 -30.28
C GLU A 18 -12.27 5.44 -29.25
N PHE A 19 -13.57 5.59 -29.51
CA PHE A 19 -14.48 6.24 -28.57
C PHE A 19 -14.58 5.47 -27.25
N ASP A 20 -14.74 4.14 -27.29
CA ASP A 20 -14.82 3.31 -26.09
C ASP A 20 -13.52 3.35 -25.28
N GLN A 21 -12.37 3.32 -25.96
CA GLN A 21 -11.06 3.47 -25.30
C GLN A 21 -10.96 4.83 -24.59
N LEU A 22 -11.39 5.91 -25.25
CA LEU A 22 -11.38 7.24 -24.66
C LEU A 22 -12.31 7.35 -23.44
N GLN A 23 -13.51 6.76 -23.50
CA GLN A 23 -14.42 6.71 -22.35
C GLN A 23 -13.82 5.93 -21.18
N LEU A 24 -13.16 4.79 -21.46
CA LEU A 24 -12.51 4.00 -20.42
C LEU A 24 -11.38 4.78 -19.75
N ILE A 25 -10.52 5.44 -20.54
CA ILE A 25 -9.44 6.28 -20.00
C ILE A 25 -10.03 7.38 -19.12
N ARG A 26 -11.08 8.08 -19.57
CA ARG A 26 -11.75 9.10 -18.74
C ARG A 26 -12.23 8.54 -17.41
N ASN A 27 -12.93 7.41 -17.42
CA ASN A 27 -13.42 6.77 -16.21
C ASN A 27 -12.28 6.37 -15.26
N LEU A 28 -11.18 5.85 -15.80
CA LEU A 28 -9.99 5.52 -15.02
C LEU A 28 -9.38 6.76 -14.36
N THR A 29 -9.21 7.84 -15.13
CA THR A 29 -8.68 9.11 -14.60
C THR A 29 -9.60 9.71 -13.53
N GLN A 30 -10.91 9.50 -13.62
CA GLN A 30 -11.84 9.94 -12.59
C GLN A 30 -11.63 9.17 -11.27
N ILE A 31 -11.43 7.85 -11.34
CA ILE A 31 -11.11 7.04 -10.15
C ILE A 31 -9.77 7.47 -9.55
N GLU A 32 -8.75 7.68 -10.39
CA GLU A 32 -7.43 8.17 -9.95
C GLU A 32 -7.52 9.55 -9.28
N ALA A 33 -8.31 10.47 -9.83
CA ALA A 33 -8.56 11.77 -9.23
C ALA A 33 -9.28 11.65 -7.87
N GLN A 34 -10.26 10.74 -7.77
CA GLN A 34 -10.96 10.48 -6.49
C GLN A 34 -10.02 9.89 -5.44
N LEU A 35 -9.16 8.94 -5.82
CA LEU A 35 -8.19 8.33 -4.91
C LEU A 35 -7.12 9.31 -4.46
N SER A 36 -6.61 10.15 -5.36
CA SER A 36 -5.60 11.16 -5.03
C SER A 36 -6.15 12.32 -4.19
N ALA A 37 -7.46 12.58 -4.24
CA ALA A 37 -8.11 13.58 -3.39
C ALA A 37 -8.27 13.13 -1.92
N ILE A 38 -8.06 11.84 -1.61
CA ILE A 38 -8.17 11.35 -0.24
C ILE A 38 -6.98 11.83 0.57
N HIS A 39 -7.24 12.71 1.55
CA HIS A 39 -6.22 13.16 2.48
C HIS A 39 -6.08 12.17 3.63
N PHE A 40 -4.93 11.48 3.68
CA PHE A 40 -4.61 10.61 4.81
C PHE A 40 -3.89 11.40 5.90
N PRO A 41 -4.38 11.41 7.15
CA PRO A 41 -3.73 12.12 8.25
C PRO A 41 -2.38 11.48 8.63
N ALA A 42 -2.17 10.21 8.31
CA ALA A 42 -0.98 9.44 8.59
C ALA A 42 -0.77 8.37 7.51
N TYR A 43 0.47 7.94 7.30
CA TYR A 43 0.84 6.87 6.39
C TYR A 43 1.69 5.84 7.13
N GLY A 44 1.49 4.56 6.86
CA GLY A 44 2.22 3.48 7.51
C GLY A 44 1.39 2.21 7.66
N GLY A 45 1.85 1.28 8.49
CA GLY A 45 1.11 0.07 8.83
C GLY A 45 0.03 0.34 9.89
N LEU A 46 -1.04 -0.45 9.86
CA LEU A 46 -2.07 -0.46 10.90
C LEU A 46 -1.68 -1.46 12.00
N TYR A 47 -1.55 -0.98 13.22
CA TYR A 47 -1.14 -1.77 14.39
C TYR A 47 -2.17 -1.67 15.51
N LEU A 48 -2.23 -2.68 16.36
CA LEU A 48 -2.87 -2.57 17.66
C LEU A 48 -1.99 -1.73 18.57
N ARG A 49 -2.57 -0.74 19.24
CA ARG A 49 -1.84 0.24 20.06
C ARG A 49 -1.08 -0.41 21.22
N THR A 50 -1.57 -1.55 21.73
CA THR A 50 -0.92 -2.28 22.82
C THR A 50 0.35 -2.99 22.40
N ASP A 51 0.52 -3.24 21.10
CA ASP A 51 1.54 -4.15 20.59
C ASP A 51 2.74 -3.39 19.99
N ILE A 52 2.73 -2.05 20.07
CA ILE A 52 3.75 -1.19 19.47
C ILE A 52 4.36 -0.23 20.49
N GLU A 53 5.65 -0.40 20.75
CA GLU A 53 6.45 0.50 21.58
C GLU A 53 7.00 1.70 20.79
N GLN A 54 6.94 1.61 19.46
CA GLN A 54 7.48 2.60 18.53
C GLN A 54 6.56 3.83 18.39
N PRO A 55 7.11 4.97 17.90
CA PRO A 55 6.31 6.15 17.61
C PRO A 55 5.16 5.80 16.67
N ASN A 56 3.94 6.07 17.12
CA ASN A 56 2.73 5.81 16.37
C ASN A 56 1.86 7.06 16.33
N LYS A 57 0.99 7.13 15.32
CA LYS A 57 0.00 8.17 15.18
C LYS A 57 -1.38 7.59 15.49
N PRO A 58 -2.10 8.11 16.49
CA PRO A 58 -3.45 7.63 16.78
C PRO A 58 -4.36 7.88 15.59
N LEU A 59 -5.34 7.00 15.40
CA LEU A 59 -6.42 7.23 14.46
C LEU A 59 -7.32 8.38 14.95
N GLY A 60 -8.06 9.00 14.03
CA GLY A 60 -9.03 10.03 14.36
C GLY A 60 -10.16 9.46 15.24
N ASP A 61 -10.84 10.35 15.98
CA ASP A 61 -11.83 9.98 17.01
C ASP A 61 -13.04 9.17 16.49
N GLU A 62 -13.27 9.15 15.18
CA GLU A 62 -14.33 8.36 14.52
C GLU A 62 -13.97 6.88 14.32
N LEU A 63 -12.68 6.53 14.45
CA LEU A 63 -12.16 5.19 14.24
C LEU A 63 -11.88 4.49 15.57
N ASP A 64 -11.70 3.16 15.53
CA ASP A 64 -11.42 2.37 16.72
C ASP A 64 -10.10 2.84 17.38
N PRO A 65 -10.14 3.37 18.62
CA PRO A 65 -8.97 3.90 19.31
C PRO A 65 -7.95 2.82 19.67
N SER A 66 -8.35 1.54 19.63
CA SER A 66 -7.46 0.40 19.88
C SER A 66 -6.36 0.28 18.83
N PHE A 67 -6.56 0.87 17.64
CA PHE A 67 -5.58 0.85 16.56
C PHE A 67 -4.84 2.19 16.42
N CYS A 68 -3.65 2.12 15.85
CA CYS A 68 -2.81 3.27 15.50
C CYS A 68 -2.06 3.01 14.19
N ILE A 69 -1.59 4.08 13.55
CA ILE A 69 -0.68 4.00 12.41
C ILE A 69 0.75 4.01 12.91
N GLY A 70 1.46 2.91 12.69
CA GLY A 70 2.87 2.73 13.00
C GLY A 70 3.75 2.85 11.75
N PRO A 71 5.04 2.54 11.84
CA PRO A 71 5.93 2.59 10.68
C PRO A 71 5.51 1.61 9.59
N SER A 72 5.99 1.85 8.37
CA SER A 72 5.77 0.91 7.27
C SER A 72 6.70 -0.30 7.42
N CYS A 73 6.21 -1.50 7.12
CA CYS A 73 7.06 -2.69 7.00
C CYS A 73 7.95 -2.67 5.74
N ASP A 74 7.72 -1.73 4.81
CA ASP A 74 8.55 -1.59 3.62
C ASP A 74 9.87 -0.90 3.97
N ARG A 75 10.97 -1.62 3.72
CA ARG A 75 12.36 -1.19 3.95
C ARG A 75 12.72 0.14 3.27
N ARG A 76 12.00 0.53 2.21
CA ARG A 76 12.20 1.82 1.53
C ARG A 76 11.73 3.03 2.33
N TYR A 77 10.86 2.81 3.32
CA TYR A 77 10.27 3.87 4.15
C TYR A 77 10.73 3.79 5.60
N ASP A 78 11.86 3.12 5.83
CA ASP A 78 12.46 2.94 7.13
C ASP A 78 13.01 4.27 7.67
N PRO A 79 12.47 4.81 8.77
CA PRO A 79 12.82 6.16 9.21
C PRO A 79 14.25 6.29 9.77
N ASP A 80 14.95 5.18 10.08
CA ASP A 80 16.38 5.20 10.40
C ASP A 80 16.96 3.77 10.38
N PRO A 81 17.92 3.44 9.48
CA PRO A 81 18.54 2.12 9.45
C PRO A 81 19.44 1.82 10.67
N SER A 82 19.75 2.81 11.50
CA SER A 82 20.56 2.65 12.72
C SER A 82 19.75 2.26 13.96
N LEU A 83 18.43 2.35 13.88
CA LEU A 83 17.52 1.96 14.95
C LEU A 83 17.12 0.48 14.77
N ASP A 84 17.72 -0.37 15.60
CA ASP A 84 17.53 -1.82 15.60
C ASP A 84 16.22 -2.16 16.31
N PHE A 85 15.10 -1.99 15.61
CA PHE A 85 13.78 -2.40 16.08
C PHE A 85 13.27 -3.56 15.24
N ASP A 86 12.57 -4.49 15.89
CA ASP A 86 11.87 -5.57 15.23
C ASP A 86 10.80 -5.00 14.27
N LYS A 87 10.96 -5.28 12.97
CA LYS A 87 10.19 -4.67 11.87
C LYS A 87 8.93 -5.46 11.51
N GLY A 88 8.54 -6.36 12.41
CA GLY A 88 7.32 -7.16 12.32
C GLY A 88 7.61 -8.64 12.19
N PRO A 89 6.57 -9.47 12.14
CA PRO A 89 6.63 -10.93 12.36
C PRO A 89 7.33 -11.74 11.25
N CYS A 90 8.02 -11.09 10.32
CA CYS A 90 8.72 -11.74 9.22
C CYS A 90 10.18 -12.00 9.59
N GLU A 91 10.47 -13.13 10.24
CA GLU A 91 11.83 -13.68 10.28
C GLU A 91 12.19 -14.18 8.88
N PHE A 92 12.87 -13.36 8.08
CA PHE A 92 13.48 -13.84 6.85
C PHE A 92 14.78 -14.58 7.19
N PRO A 93 14.94 -15.86 6.82
CA PRO A 93 16.24 -16.51 6.90
C PRO A 93 17.25 -15.71 6.08
N ALA A 94 18.47 -15.53 6.62
CA ALA A 94 19.57 -14.75 6.06
C ALA A 94 20.05 -15.16 4.63
N TYR A 95 19.34 -16.10 3.99
CA TYR A 95 19.62 -16.59 2.65
C TYR A 95 18.96 -15.76 1.53
N PHE A 96 17.96 -14.93 1.84
CA PHE A 96 17.27 -14.13 0.81
C PHE A 96 17.95 -12.79 0.48
N ASP A 97 18.88 -12.31 1.31
CA ASP A 97 19.65 -11.09 1.04
C ASP A 97 20.62 -11.23 -0.15
N SER A 98 20.95 -12.45 -0.58
CA SER A 98 21.90 -12.67 -1.70
C SER A 98 21.27 -12.64 -3.09
N LEU A 99 19.95 -12.52 -3.23
CA LEU A 99 19.27 -12.56 -4.54
C LEU A 99 18.76 -11.21 -5.05
N TYR A 100 18.85 -10.13 -4.27
CA TYR A 100 18.44 -8.79 -4.70
C TYR A 100 19.59 -7.80 -4.92
N THR A 101 20.85 -8.20 -4.72
CA THR A 101 22.03 -7.36 -5.04
C THR A 101 22.45 -7.45 -6.51
N TYR A 102 21.63 -8.02 -7.39
CA TYR A 102 21.92 -8.07 -8.82
C TYR A 102 20.69 -7.74 -9.67
N CYS A 103 20.49 -6.45 -9.90
CA CYS A 103 19.92 -5.95 -11.15
C CYS A 103 20.51 -4.55 -11.40
N PRO A 104 21.06 -4.28 -12.61
CA PRO A 104 21.77 -3.05 -12.95
C PRO A 104 20.88 -1.79 -12.95
#